data_AF-A0A8B6DEW0-F1
#
_entry.id   AF-A0A8B6DEW0-F1
#
_cell.length_a   1.000
_cell.length_b   1.000
_cell.length_c   1.000
_cell.angle_alpha   90.00
_cell.angle_beta   90.00
_cell.angle_gamma   90.00
#
_symmetry.space_group_name_H-M   'P 1'
#
loop_
_entity.id
_entity.type
_entity.pdbx_description
1 polymer ?
#
loop_
_entity_poly.entity_id
_entity_poly.type
_entity_poly.pdbx_seq_one_letter_code
_entity_poly.pdbx_strand_id
1 'polypeptide(L)'
;MKFVLHIAMAIGANRNTQAVCSTIKPEIEQGEVHTYILEHMQKDLKSIATVLGKSKEDVLILIHYLLSEIMNYQTAARIGERVEDNICYLKDKRSRAIWEEKFNERYIEPVLERSEEILREVTQQVLSDKRFGADPLLQLLYETDNTTEFIGNSSLCENPSVWQFRERISVNHLIQKLTRSRQKCPILTQFLDEEHFLRCIRFVPSIIKLQRILIQKYSRKISRTEASSLSMEKVLQKFRNDPGGRELEKCWTDYKQVWGNIKQSLDGYGFPVNGSILYLSKEDCHKKIDDKTVLSYILPARKEKGLCAYALLFFLLEKQNLFLQKYCSEGGTKYDRLPRVHVRDISTAHLISYHPDRDLLPMVLANCNYSFEVGQGTKVEYNFASLERQLMDRLLFTKSVILMKDIDTALYRSETTNAVVFSSLRDKIRQERISPAVLGQIQEELRTKRLPELCDSIDHLDIAISFLKSVGCDPENPLSDFMINILKLGASFVSQK
;
A
#
# COMPACT_ATOMS: atom_id res chain seq x y z
N MET A 1 -18.34 -5.47 -13.75
CA MET A 1 -17.56 -5.95 -14.91
C MET A 1 -16.81 -7.26 -14.63
N LYS A 2 -15.85 -7.32 -13.68
CA LYS A 2 -15.07 -8.55 -13.38
C LYS A 2 -15.92 -9.80 -13.16
N PHE A 3 -17.01 -9.69 -12.38
CA PHE A 3 -17.92 -10.80 -12.16
C PHE A 3 -18.53 -11.36 -13.47
N VAL A 4 -18.96 -10.48 -14.39
CA VAL A 4 -19.51 -10.86 -15.70
C VAL A 4 -18.45 -11.53 -16.58
N LEU A 5 -17.20 -11.04 -16.53
CA LEU A 5 -16.07 -11.68 -17.20
C LEU A 5 -15.83 -13.10 -16.66
N HIS A 6 -15.84 -13.27 -15.33
CA HIS A 6 -15.68 -14.59 -14.72
C HIS A 6 -16.84 -15.55 -15.05
N ILE A 7 -18.09 -15.06 -15.18
CA ILE A 7 -19.21 -15.86 -15.72
C ILE A 7 -18.89 -16.34 -17.14
N ALA A 8 -18.45 -15.43 -18.01
CA ALA A 8 -18.10 -15.79 -19.39
C ALA A 8 -16.93 -16.79 -19.45
N MET A 9 -15.93 -16.64 -18.59
CA MET A 9 -14.83 -17.59 -18.46
C MET A 9 -15.30 -18.95 -17.95
N ALA A 10 -16.22 -19.01 -16.98
CA ALA A 10 -16.80 -20.26 -16.49
C ALA A 10 -17.56 -21.00 -17.60
N ILE A 11 -18.37 -20.28 -18.37
CA ILE A 11 -19.09 -20.84 -19.54
C ILE A 11 -18.08 -21.32 -20.60
N GLY A 12 -17.01 -20.56 -20.83
CA GLY A 12 -15.92 -20.93 -21.73
C GLY A 12 -15.17 -22.19 -21.27
N ALA A 13 -14.89 -22.31 -19.97
CA ALA A 13 -14.18 -23.43 -19.38
C ALA A 13 -14.97 -24.74 -19.51
N ASN A 14 -16.32 -24.67 -19.47
CA ASN A 14 -17.19 -25.82 -19.75
C ASN A 14 -17.10 -26.30 -21.21
N ARG A 15 -16.65 -25.46 -22.14
CA ARG A 15 -16.50 -25.81 -23.56
C ARG A 15 -15.06 -26.20 -23.92
N ASN A 16 -14.09 -25.45 -23.42
CA ASN A 16 -12.67 -25.68 -23.67
C ASN A 16 -11.84 -25.19 -22.47
N THR A 17 -11.64 -26.09 -21.51
CA THR A 17 -10.87 -25.82 -20.28
C THR A 17 -9.43 -25.43 -20.60
N GLN A 18 -8.80 -26.05 -21.60
CA GLN A 18 -7.41 -25.77 -21.97
C GLN A 18 -7.23 -24.34 -22.49
N ALA A 19 -8.15 -23.85 -23.33
CA ALA A 19 -8.10 -22.49 -23.85
C ALA A 19 -8.30 -21.45 -22.75
N VAL A 20 -9.17 -21.70 -21.77
CA VAL A 20 -9.32 -20.80 -20.62
C VAL A 20 -8.10 -20.87 -19.71
N CYS A 21 -7.57 -22.07 -19.45
CA CYS A 21 -6.39 -22.30 -18.64
C CYS A 21 -5.17 -21.51 -19.16
N SER A 22 -4.97 -21.44 -20.49
CA SER A 22 -3.85 -20.71 -21.09
C SER A 22 -3.96 -19.18 -20.96
N THR A 23 -5.16 -18.65 -20.73
CA THR A 23 -5.38 -17.21 -20.49
C THR A 23 -5.10 -16.78 -19.05
N ILE A 24 -5.13 -17.71 -18.09
CA ILE A 24 -4.96 -17.42 -16.66
C ILE A 24 -3.46 -17.33 -16.33
N LYS A 25 -3.10 -16.29 -15.57
CA LYS A 25 -1.78 -16.12 -14.95
C LYS A 25 -1.96 -15.81 -13.46
N PRO A 26 -1.26 -16.48 -12.52
CA PRO A 26 -0.22 -17.51 -12.72
C PRO A 26 -0.75 -18.81 -13.34
N GLU A 27 0.16 -19.65 -13.85
CA GLU A 27 -0.22 -20.95 -14.41
C GLU A 27 -0.81 -21.84 -13.32
N ILE A 28 -1.97 -22.44 -13.63
CA ILE A 28 -2.73 -23.33 -12.75
C ILE A 28 -2.96 -24.65 -13.46
N GLU A 29 -3.22 -25.70 -12.69
CA GLU A 29 -3.56 -27.01 -13.27
C GLU A 29 -4.95 -26.98 -13.93
N GLN A 30 -5.11 -27.70 -15.04
CA GLN A 30 -6.39 -27.69 -15.78
C GLN A 30 -7.58 -28.16 -14.92
N GLY A 31 -7.34 -29.09 -13.98
CA GLY A 31 -8.36 -29.58 -13.05
C GLY A 31 -8.83 -28.52 -12.04
N GLU A 32 -8.03 -27.48 -11.79
CA GLU A 32 -8.35 -26.42 -10.82
C GLU A 32 -9.06 -25.22 -11.46
N VAL A 33 -9.16 -25.15 -12.79
CA VAL A 33 -9.70 -23.99 -13.51
C VAL A 33 -11.11 -23.62 -13.07
N HIS A 34 -12.00 -24.62 -12.91
CA HIS A 34 -13.38 -24.36 -12.48
C HIS A 34 -13.44 -23.84 -11.05
N THR A 35 -12.71 -24.48 -10.12
CA THR A 35 -12.62 -24.06 -8.73
C THR A 35 -12.06 -22.65 -8.62
N TYR A 36 -10.98 -22.36 -9.34
CA TYR A 36 -10.35 -21.05 -9.39
C TYR A 36 -11.33 -19.96 -9.85
N ILE A 37 -12.04 -20.17 -10.95
CA ILE A 37 -13.03 -19.19 -11.46
C ILE A 37 -14.19 -19.01 -10.46
N LEU A 38 -14.68 -20.10 -9.87
CA LEU A 38 -15.77 -20.06 -8.89
C LEU A 38 -15.38 -19.27 -7.63
N GLU A 39 -14.18 -19.50 -7.09
CA GLU A 39 -13.66 -18.77 -5.93
C GLU A 39 -13.53 -17.27 -6.22
N HIS A 40 -13.08 -16.93 -7.43
CA HIS A 40 -13.04 -15.55 -7.91
C HIS A 40 -14.44 -14.93 -8.02
N MET A 41 -15.42 -15.65 -8.56
CA MET A 41 -16.82 -15.20 -8.60
C MET A 41 -17.40 -14.99 -7.20
N GLN A 42 -17.16 -15.91 -6.26
CA GLN A 42 -17.61 -15.77 -4.86
C GLN A 42 -16.98 -14.55 -4.17
N LYS A 43 -15.69 -14.31 -4.42
CA LYS A 43 -14.98 -13.14 -3.91
C LYS A 43 -15.51 -11.85 -4.50
N ASP A 44 -15.76 -11.83 -5.81
CA ASP A 44 -16.36 -10.70 -6.50
C ASP A 44 -17.76 -10.40 -5.96
N LEU A 45 -18.62 -11.41 -5.80
CA LEU A 45 -19.96 -11.26 -5.23
C LEU A 45 -19.90 -10.68 -3.81
N LYS A 46 -19.02 -11.21 -2.95
CA LYS A 46 -18.82 -10.68 -1.60
C LYS A 46 -18.32 -9.23 -1.63
N SER A 47 -17.44 -8.90 -2.56
CA SER A 47 -16.89 -7.55 -2.69
C SER A 47 -17.98 -6.57 -3.14
N ILE A 48 -18.78 -6.94 -4.14
CA ILE A 48 -19.90 -6.12 -4.63
C ILE A 48 -20.93 -5.90 -3.52
N ALA A 49 -21.34 -6.95 -2.80
CA ALA A 49 -22.26 -6.86 -1.66
C ALA A 49 -21.74 -5.91 -0.58
N THR A 50 -20.45 -6.00 -0.27
CA THR A 50 -19.80 -5.12 0.72
C THR A 50 -19.73 -3.67 0.26
N VAL A 51 -19.54 -3.43 -1.04
CA VAL A 51 -19.45 -2.07 -1.61
C VAL A 51 -20.83 -1.42 -1.71
N LEU A 52 -21.84 -2.19 -2.13
CA LEU A 52 -23.22 -1.69 -2.28
C LEU A 52 -24.01 -1.63 -0.98
N GLY A 53 -23.50 -2.21 0.11
CA GLY A 53 -24.23 -2.32 1.37
C GLY A 53 -25.43 -3.28 1.33
N LYS A 54 -25.48 -4.17 0.34
CA LYS A 54 -26.62 -5.06 0.06
C LYS A 54 -26.33 -6.52 0.41
N SER A 55 -27.39 -7.33 0.51
CA SER A 55 -27.25 -8.78 0.65
C SER A 55 -26.66 -9.41 -0.62
N LYS A 56 -26.18 -10.66 -0.54
CA LYS A 56 -25.65 -11.32 -1.74
C LYS A 56 -26.77 -11.60 -2.73
N GLU A 57 -27.97 -11.85 -2.23
CA GLU A 57 -29.19 -12.09 -2.95
C GLU A 57 -29.61 -10.86 -3.76
N ASP A 58 -29.60 -9.67 -3.14
CA ASP A 58 -29.85 -8.40 -3.84
C ASP A 58 -28.84 -8.15 -4.96
N VAL A 59 -27.56 -8.45 -4.71
CA VAL A 59 -26.52 -8.31 -5.73
C VAL A 59 -26.76 -9.28 -6.88
N LEU A 60 -27.15 -10.52 -6.60
CA LEU A 60 -27.52 -11.48 -7.63
C LEU A 60 -28.72 -10.99 -8.43
N ILE A 61 -29.75 -10.44 -7.80
CA ILE A 61 -30.90 -9.83 -8.49
C ILE A 61 -30.44 -8.73 -9.44
N LEU A 62 -29.59 -7.80 -8.98
CA LEU A 62 -29.06 -6.72 -9.82
C LEU A 62 -28.22 -7.25 -10.99
N ILE A 63 -27.44 -8.32 -10.77
CA ILE A 63 -26.67 -8.97 -11.82
C ILE A 63 -27.60 -9.68 -12.82
N HIS A 64 -28.64 -10.36 -12.36
CA HIS A 64 -29.63 -10.99 -13.23
C HIS A 64 -30.39 -9.94 -14.06
N TYR A 65 -30.76 -8.81 -13.46
CA TYR A 65 -31.35 -7.69 -14.17
C TYR A 65 -30.40 -7.13 -15.23
N LEU A 66 -29.13 -6.89 -14.87
CA LEU A 66 -28.09 -6.46 -15.81
C LEU A 66 -27.96 -7.42 -17.00
N LEU A 67 -27.95 -8.73 -16.76
CA LEU A 67 -27.88 -9.75 -17.81
C LEU A 67 -29.14 -9.75 -18.70
N SER A 68 -30.31 -9.52 -18.11
CA SER A 68 -31.56 -9.33 -18.87
C SER A 68 -31.49 -8.09 -19.76
N GLU A 69 -30.96 -6.97 -19.26
CA GLU A 69 -30.81 -5.74 -20.04
C GLU A 69 -29.83 -5.91 -21.21
N ILE A 70 -28.74 -6.65 -21.00
CA ILE A 70 -27.81 -7.02 -22.07
C ILE A 70 -28.55 -7.83 -23.16
N MET A 71 -29.40 -8.78 -22.78
CA MET A 71 -30.16 -9.62 -23.72
C MET A 71 -31.28 -8.83 -24.44
N ASN A 72 -32.00 -7.98 -23.72
CA ASN A 72 -33.04 -7.11 -24.27
C ASN A 72 -32.45 -6.14 -25.29
N TYR A 73 -31.27 -5.59 -25.00
CA TYR A 73 -30.56 -4.70 -25.94
C TYR A 73 -30.12 -5.44 -27.20
N GLN A 74 -29.58 -6.65 -27.10
CA GLN A 74 -29.24 -7.45 -28.29
C GLN A 74 -30.46 -7.72 -29.19
N THR A 75 -31.64 -7.82 -28.58
CA THR A 75 -32.90 -8.02 -29.30
C THR A 75 -33.37 -6.74 -30.00
N ALA A 76 -33.17 -5.57 -29.36
CA ALA A 76 -33.51 -4.25 -29.91
C ALA A 76 -32.47 -3.72 -30.94
N ALA A 77 -31.18 -4.02 -30.77
CA ALA A 77 -30.07 -3.57 -31.60
C ALA A 77 -29.93 -4.33 -32.93
N ARG A 78 -30.90 -5.20 -33.28
CA ARG A 78 -31.03 -5.73 -34.66
C ARG A 78 -31.27 -4.63 -35.71
N ILE A 79 -31.44 -3.37 -35.28
CA ILE A 79 -31.54 -2.18 -36.12
C ILE A 79 -30.28 -1.32 -35.93
N GLY A 80 -29.25 -1.57 -36.75
CA GLY A 80 -28.35 -0.50 -37.25
C GLY A 80 -26.99 -0.26 -36.60
N GLU A 81 -26.71 -0.65 -35.34
CA GLU A 81 -25.39 -0.40 -34.73
C GLU A 81 -24.45 -1.60 -34.88
N ARG A 82 -23.56 -1.56 -35.88
CA ARG A 82 -22.41 -2.47 -35.93
C ARG A 82 -21.37 -2.02 -34.90
N VAL A 83 -21.16 -2.84 -33.87
CA VAL A 83 -20.01 -2.70 -32.97
C VAL A 83 -18.75 -2.98 -33.80
N GLU A 84 -17.78 -2.05 -33.78
CA GLU A 84 -16.51 -2.22 -34.50
C GLU A 84 -15.79 -3.51 -34.09
N ASP A 85 -15.37 -4.33 -35.06
CA ASP A 85 -14.74 -5.64 -34.83
C ASP A 85 -13.53 -5.56 -33.88
N ASN A 86 -12.78 -4.45 -33.89
CA ASN A 86 -11.60 -4.27 -33.03
C ASN A 86 -11.94 -4.17 -31.53
N ILE A 87 -13.15 -3.76 -31.16
CA ILE A 87 -13.61 -3.70 -29.77
C ILE A 87 -13.98 -5.11 -29.27
N CYS A 88 -14.45 -5.99 -30.16
CA CYS A 88 -14.89 -7.34 -29.81
C CYS A 88 -13.74 -8.28 -29.40
N TYR A 89 -12.52 -8.07 -29.91
CA TYR A 89 -11.37 -8.93 -29.63
C TYR A 89 -10.45 -8.43 -28.50
N LEU A 90 -10.65 -7.21 -27.99
CA LEU A 90 -9.87 -6.60 -26.89
C LEU A 90 -8.34 -6.76 -27.07
N LYS A 91 -7.84 -6.56 -28.29
CA LYS A 91 -6.44 -6.87 -28.68
C LYS A 91 -5.40 -6.02 -27.96
N ASP A 92 -5.77 -4.81 -27.56
CA ASP A 92 -4.86 -3.83 -26.98
C ASP A 92 -5.49 -3.11 -25.78
N LYS A 93 -4.67 -2.39 -25.01
CA LYS A 93 -5.13 -1.70 -23.81
C LYS A 93 -6.17 -0.61 -24.09
N ARG A 94 -6.13 0.03 -25.27
CA ARG A 94 -7.05 1.09 -25.66
C ARG A 94 -8.41 0.52 -26.06
N SER A 95 -8.44 -0.56 -26.85
CA SER A 95 -9.68 -1.27 -27.16
C SER A 95 -10.35 -1.81 -25.89
N ARG A 96 -9.57 -2.29 -24.92
CA ARG A 96 -10.09 -2.66 -23.60
C ARG A 96 -10.70 -1.47 -22.84
N ALA A 97 -10.01 -0.33 -22.78
CA ALA A 97 -10.52 0.86 -22.09
C ALA A 97 -11.83 1.37 -22.71
N ILE A 98 -11.92 1.39 -24.05
CA ILE A 98 -13.15 1.78 -24.77
C ILE A 98 -14.30 0.82 -24.47
N TRP A 99 -14.03 -0.49 -24.40
CA TRP A 99 -15.04 -1.46 -24.00
C TRP A 99 -15.50 -1.24 -22.55
N GLU A 100 -14.58 -1.02 -21.61
CA GLU A 100 -14.90 -0.76 -20.20
C GLU A 100 -15.78 0.49 -20.04
N GLU A 101 -15.45 1.58 -20.74
CA GLU A 101 -16.22 2.83 -20.76
C GLU A 101 -17.63 2.63 -21.31
N LYS A 102 -17.74 2.11 -22.54
CA LYS A 102 -19.05 1.87 -23.18
C LYS A 102 -19.92 0.90 -22.38
N PHE A 103 -19.33 -0.16 -21.83
CA PHE A 103 -20.06 -1.13 -21.02
C PHE A 103 -20.54 -0.51 -19.69
N ASN A 104 -19.74 0.39 -19.10
CA ASN A 104 -20.11 1.10 -17.89
C ASN A 104 -21.32 2.01 -18.12
N GLU A 105 -21.19 2.94 -19.06
CA GLU A 105 -22.20 3.95 -19.39
C GLU A 105 -23.51 3.30 -19.80
N ARG A 106 -23.45 2.23 -20.59
CA ARG A 106 -24.64 1.63 -21.17
C ARG A 106 -25.42 0.75 -20.20
N TYR A 107 -24.73 -0.03 -19.37
CA TYR A 107 -25.34 -1.11 -18.59
C TYR A 107 -25.12 -0.98 -17.09
N ILE A 108 -23.91 -0.69 -16.64
CA ILE A 108 -23.60 -0.69 -15.20
C ILE A 108 -24.18 0.54 -14.51
N GLU A 109 -23.94 1.74 -15.06
CA GLU A 109 -24.36 3.00 -14.44
C GLU A 109 -25.89 3.10 -14.28
N PRO A 110 -26.72 2.79 -15.31
CA PRO A 110 -28.18 2.82 -15.15
C PRO A 110 -28.72 1.84 -14.09
N VAL A 111 -28.14 0.64 -14.00
CA VAL A 111 -28.52 -0.35 -12.98
C VAL A 111 -28.13 0.11 -11.59
N LEU A 112 -26.98 0.77 -11.44
CA LEU A 112 -26.55 1.33 -10.17
C LEU A 112 -27.38 2.55 -9.75
N GLU A 113 -27.77 3.43 -10.69
CA GLU A 113 -28.63 4.57 -10.41
C GLU A 113 -30.02 4.12 -9.92
N ARG A 114 -30.61 3.14 -10.59
CA ARG A 114 -31.96 2.63 -10.30
C ARG A 114 -31.98 1.41 -9.39
N SER A 115 -30.86 1.11 -8.72
CA SER A 115 -30.71 -0.12 -7.92
C SER A 115 -31.82 -0.34 -6.88
N GLU A 116 -32.25 0.71 -6.16
CA GLU A 116 -33.32 0.59 -5.16
C GLU A 116 -34.70 0.36 -5.81
N GLU A 117 -34.98 1.00 -6.95
CA GLU A 117 -36.22 0.80 -7.71
C GLU A 117 -36.30 -0.62 -8.27
N ILE A 118 -35.21 -1.10 -8.89
CA ILE A 118 -35.10 -2.43 -9.48
C ILE A 118 -35.32 -3.50 -8.40
N LEU A 119 -34.67 -3.36 -7.24
CA LEU A 119 -34.85 -4.30 -6.13
C LEU A 119 -36.30 -4.31 -5.67
N ARG A 120 -36.93 -3.14 -5.50
CA ARG A 120 -38.35 -3.06 -5.09
C ARG A 120 -39.28 -3.71 -6.11
N GLU A 121 -39.08 -3.45 -7.40
CA GLU A 121 -39.88 -4.04 -8.49
C GLU A 121 -39.74 -5.56 -8.54
N VAL A 122 -38.52 -6.09 -8.46
CA VAL A 122 -38.27 -7.54 -8.48
C VAL A 122 -38.80 -8.20 -7.21
N THR A 123 -38.60 -7.60 -6.03
CA THR A 123 -39.18 -8.11 -4.78
C THR A 123 -40.70 -8.16 -4.86
N GLN A 124 -41.36 -7.13 -5.40
CA GLN A 124 -42.80 -7.13 -5.61
C GLN A 124 -43.24 -8.25 -6.57
N GLN A 125 -42.48 -8.51 -7.63
CA GLN A 125 -42.75 -9.63 -8.55
C GLN A 125 -42.61 -10.98 -7.86
N VAL A 126 -41.55 -11.19 -7.07
CA VAL A 126 -41.32 -12.43 -6.31
C VAL A 126 -42.45 -12.68 -5.31
N LEU A 127 -42.89 -11.64 -4.60
CA LEU A 127 -43.99 -11.74 -3.64
C LEU A 127 -45.35 -11.95 -4.31
N SER A 128 -45.52 -11.47 -5.55
CA SER A 128 -46.73 -11.74 -6.34
C SER A 128 -46.78 -13.16 -6.93
N ASP A 129 -45.65 -13.87 -6.97
CA ASP A 129 -45.60 -15.27 -7.42
C ASP A 129 -46.22 -16.17 -6.36
N LYS A 130 -47.37 -16.77 -6.70
CA LYS A 130 -48.14 -17.65 -5.82
C LYS A 130 -47.35 -18.86 -5.28
N ARG A 131 -46.23 -19.23 -5.90
CA ARG A 131 -45.37 -20.33 -5.44
C ARG A 131 -44.47 -19.96 -4.27
N PHE A 132 -44.09 -18.68 -4.17
CA PHE A 132 -43.12 -18.19 -3.20
C PHE A 132 -43.72 -17.16 -2.23
N GLY A 133 -44.63 -16.30 -2.71
CA GLY A 133 -45.26 -15.25 -1.92
C GLY A 133 -46.20 -15.71 -0.82
N ALA A 134 -46.57 -17.00 -0.78
CA ALA A 134 -47.36 -17.59 0.30
C ALA A 134 -46.49 -18.19 1.44
N ASP A 135 -45.17 -18.21 1.28
CA ASP A 135 -44.26 -18.68 2.34
C ASP A 135 -44.18 -17.62 3.45
N PRO A 136 -44.60 -17.94 4.69
CA PRO A 136 -44.56 -17.01 5.81
C PRO A 136 -43.15 -16.46 6.11
N LEU A 137 -42.11 -17.26 5.82
CA LEU A 137 -40.73 -16.83 6.04
C LEU A 137 -40.29 -15.76 5.04
N LEU A 138 -40.75 -15.86 3.79
CA LEU A 138 -40.47 -14.84 2.76
C LEU A 138 -41.27 -13.56 3.02
N GLN A 139 -42.52 -13.67 3.47
CA GLN A 139 -43.34 -12.51 3.86
C GLN A 139 -42.73 -11.74 5.03
N LEU A 140 -42.18 -12.45 6.02
CA LEU A 140 -41.44 -11.87 7.14
C LEU A 140 -40.11 -11.25 6.70
N LEU A 141 -39.33 -11.95 5.86
CA LEU A 141 -38.02 -11.50 5.41
C LEU A 141 -38.09 -10.24 4.54
N TYR A 142 -39.09 -10.13 3.67
CA TYR A 142 -39.31 -8.96 2.82
C TYR A 142 -40.21 -7.89 3.47
N GLU A 143 -40.51 -8.06 4.76
CA GLU A 143 -41.24 -7.07 5.58
C GLU A 143 -42.62 -6.68 5.00
N THR A 144 -43.29 -7.60 4.29
CA THR A 144 -44.62 -7.38 3.69
C THR A 144 -45.79 -7.75 4.58
N ASP A 145 -45.55 -8.44 5.69
CA ASP A 145 -46.56 -8.63 6.72
C ASP A 145 -46.82 -7.30 7.43
N ASN A 146 -47.88 -6.62 6.98
CA ASN A 146 -48.50 -5.53 7.71
C ASN A 146 -49.08 -6.09 9.02
N THR A 147 -48.23 -6.21 10.03
CA THR A 147 -48.60 -6.45 11.43
C THR A 147 -49.22 -5.18 12.03
N THR A 148 -50.14 -4.54 11.30
CA THR A 148 -51.00 -3.47 11.81
C THR A 148 -52.01 -3.98 12.85
N GLU A 149 -52.16 -5.31 13.01
CA GLU A 149 -53.01 -5.91 14.04
C GLU A 149 -52.36 -5.96 15.44
N PHE A 150 -51.05 -5.69 15.58
CA PHE A 150 -50.37 -5.69 16.87
C PHE A 150 -50.45 -4.35 17.63
N ILE A 151 -51.30 -3.42 17.20
CA ILE A 151 -51.60 -2.16 17.92
C ILE A 151 -52.56 -2.44 19.08
N GLY A 152 -52.19 -3.39 19.94
CA GLY A 152 -52.62 -3.40 21.35
C GLY A 152 -51.62 -2.60 22.19
N ASN A 153 -51.84 -2.50 23.50
CA ASN A 153 -50.87 -1.93 24.45
C ASN A 153 -49.61 -2.81 24.63
N SER A 154 -49.01 -3.23 23.53
CA SER A 154 -47.82 -4.07 23.46
C SER A 154 -46.57 -3.21 23.69
N SER A 155 -45.63 -3.76 24.45
CA SER A 155 -44.37 -3.06 24.78
C SER A 155 -43.59 -2.74 23.49
N LEU A 156 -42.71 -1.72 23.49
CA LEU A 156 -41.89 -1.36 22.31
C LEU A 156 -41.13 -2.57 21.74
N CYS A 157 -40.79 -3.55 22.58
CA CYS A 157 -40.08 -4.78 22.19
C CYS A 157 -40.95 -5.78 21.41
N GLU A 158 -42.28 -5.68 21.51
CA GLU A 158 -43.23 -6.54 20.82
C GLU A 158 -43.63 -6.00 19.44
N ASN A 159 -43.18 -4.79 19.08
CA ASN A 159 -43.47 -4.18 17.79
C ASN A 159 -42.48 -4.68 16.72
N PRO A 160 -42.95 -5.38 15.65
CA PRO A 160 -42.09 -5.89 14.58
C PRO A 160 -41.27 -4.80 13.87
N SER A 161 -41.75 -3.55 13.82
CA SER A 161 -41.02 -2.42 13.24
C SER A 161 -39.70 -2.10 13.95
N VAL A 162 -39.52 -2.52 15.21
CA VAL A 162 -38.26 -2.37 15.94
C VAL A 162 -37.20 -3.38 15.47
N TRP A 163 -37.64 -4.54 14.98
CA TRP A 163 -36.77 -5.65 14.57
C TRP A 163 -36.49 -5.69 13.07
N GLN A 164 -37.00 -4.70 12.32
CA GLN A 164 -36.71 -4.53 10.90
C GLN A 164 -35.22 -4.39 10.63
N PHE A 165 -34.79 -4.93 9.48
CA PHE A 165 -33.40 -4.87 9.10
C PHE A 165 -32.99 -3.42 8.79
N ARG A 166 -31.87 -2.99 9.35
CA ARG A 166 -31.28 -1.67 9.06
C ARG A 166 -29.96 -1.84 8.34
N GLU A 167 -29.78 -1.07 7.27
CA GLU A 167 -28.55 -1.06 6.51
C GLU A 167 -27.35 -0.74 7.39
N ARG A 168 -26.30 -1.57 7.29
CA ARG A 168 -25.10 -1.40 8.12
C ARG A 168 -24.25 -0.26 7.59
N ILE A 169 -24.11 0.79 8.39
CA ILE A 169 -23.24 1.92 8.06
C ILE A 169 -21.78 1.47 8.03
N SER A 170 -21.12 1.72 6.90
CA SER A 170 -19.71 1.44 6.67
C SER A 170 -19.07 2.54 5.84
N VAL A 171 -17.73 2.58 5.79
CA VAL A 171 -16.99 3.54 4.94
C VAL A 171 -17.35 3.34 3.47
N ASN A 172 -17.55 2.10 3.01
CA ASN A 172 -17.96 1.83 1.63
C ASN A 172 -19.36 2.37 1.33
N HIS A 173 -20.29 2.23 2.27
CA HIS A 173 -21.63 2.81 2.14
C HIS A 173 -21.57 4.35 2.05
N LEU A 174 -20.69 4.99 2.84
CA LEU A 174 -20.42 6.43 2.72
C LEU A 174 -19.88 6.79 1.33
N ILE A 175 -18.89 6.06 0.81
CA ILE A 175 -18.31 6.28 -0.53
C ILE A 175 -19.42 6.24 -1.58
N GLN A 176 -20.26 5.21 -1.58
CA GLN A 176 -21.34 5.05 -2.54
C GLN A 176 -22.35 6.21 -2.48
N LYS A 177 -22.75 6.63 -1.27
CA LYS A 177 -23.70 7.75 -1.10
C LYS A 177 -23.05 9.07 -1.50
N LEU A 178 -21.75 9.27 -1.26
CA LEU A 178 -21.02 10.48 -1.68
C LEU A 178 -20.88 10.56 -3.21
N THR A 179 -20.51 9.46 -3.87
CA THR A 179 -20.38 9.39 -5.34
C THR A 179 -21.70 9.71 -6.03
N ARG A 180 -22.84 9.31 -5.44
CA ARG A 180 -24.19 9.63 -5.95
C ARG A 180 -24.65 11.04 -5.59
N SER A 181 -24.00 11.69 -4.63
CA SER A 181 -24.39 13.02 -4.19
C SER A 181 -23.89 14.09 -5.17
N ARG A 182 -24.69 15.14 -5.37
CA ARG A 182 -24.25 16.35 -6.11
C ARG A 182 -23.45 17.33 -5.23
N GLN A 183 -23.23 17.00 -3.96
CA GLN A 183 -22.54 17.87 -3.02
C GLN A 183 -21.03 17.87 -3.28
N LYS A 184 -20.43 19.06 -3.30
CA LYS A 184 -18.99 19.23 -3.48
C LYS A 184 -18.30 19.17 -2.11
N CYS A 185 -17.80 18.00 -1.74
CA CYS A 185 -16.92 17.80 -0.59
C CYS A 185 -15.58 17.25 -1.09
N PRO A 186 -14.71 18.12 -1.64
CA PRO A 186 -13.58 17.68 -2.45
C PRO A 186 -12.48 17.01 -1.60
N ILE A 187 -12.27 17.46 -0.37
CA ILE A 187 -11.28 16.90 0.55
C ILE A 187 -11.77 15.53 1.05
N LEU A 188 -13.07 15.41 1.36
CA LEU A 188 -13.67 14.14 1.76
C LEU A 188 -13.61 13.12 0.62
N THR A 189 -13.95 13.51 -0.61
CA THR A 189 -13.85 12.64 -1.79
C THR A 189 -12.41 12.14 -1.98
N GLN A 190 -11.44 13.06 -1.99
CA GLN A 190 -10.03 12.68 -2.15
C GLN A 190 -9.51 11.80 -1.01
N PHE A 191 -9.96 12.06 0.23
CA PHE A 191 -9.59 11.25 1.36
C PHE A 191 -10.08 9.82 1.17
N LEU A 192 -11.34 9.66 0.75
CA LEU A 192 -11.95 8.36 0.55
C LEU A 192 -11.33 7.59 -0.63
N ASP A 193 -10.97 8.29 -1.71
CA ASP A 193 -10.28 7.70 -2.86
C ASP A 193 -8.92 7.10 -2.45
N GLU A 194 -8.17 7.79 -1.58
CA GLU A 194 -6.83 7.38 -1.13
C GLU A 194 -6.85 6.67 0.24
N GLU A 195 -8.03 6.42 0.83
CA GLU A 195 -8.20 5.97 2.23
C GLU A 195 -7.41 4.69 2.52
N HIS A 196 -7.40 3.75 1.57
CA HIS A 196 -6.71 2.47 1.67
C HIS A 196 -5.19 2.60 1.80
N PHE A 197 -4.60 3.67 1.24
CA PHE A 197 -3.20 4.02 1.47
C PHE A 197 -3.02 4.84 2.73
N LEU A 198 -3.90 5.81 2.98
CA LEU A 198 -3.80 6.69 4.15
C LEU A 198 -3.90 5.91 5.47
N ARG A 199 -4.76 4.88 5.55
CA ARG A 199 -4.84 4.00 6.72
C ARG A 199 -3.54 3.24 7.01
N CYS A 200 -2.66 3.08 6.02
CA CYS A 200 -1.37 2.41 6.20
C CYS A 200 -0.32 3.35 6.81
N ILE A 201 -0.50 4.67 6.73
CA ILE A 201 0.42 5.68 7.27
C ILE A 201 0.58 5.53 8.80
N ARG A 202 -0.47 5.10 9.51
CA ARG A 202 -0.40 4.85 10.97
C ARG A 202 0.69 3.86 11.39
N PHE A 203 1.12 2.99 10.47
CA PHE A 203 2.15 1.97 10.72
C PHE A 203 3.56 2.46 10.38
N VAL A 204 3.74 3.65 9.80
CA VAL A 204 5.05 4.22 9.45
C VAL A 204 6.01 4.25 10.65
N PRO A 205 5.61 4.65 11.88
CA PRO A 205 6.51 4.60 13.03
C PRO A 205 6.99 3.18 13.35
N SER A 206 6.11 2.17 13.26
CA SER A 206 6.46 0.76 13.43
C SER A 206 7.45 0.29 12.36
N ILE A 207 7.24 0.68 11.10
CA ILE A 207 8.12 0.34 9.97
C ILE A 207 9.51 0.96 10.16
N ILE A 208 9.59 2.25 10.51
CA ILE A 208 10.85 2.94 10.78
C ILE A 208 11.57 2.27 11.96
N LYS A 209 10.85 1.93 13.03
CA LYS A 209 11.41 1.22 14.19
C LYS A 209 11.99 -0.14 13.80
N LEU A 210 11.25 -0.94 13.02
CA LEU A 210 11.74 -2.22 12.48
C LEU A 210 13.03 -2.02 11.67
N GLN A 211 13.01 -1.10 10.71
CA GLN A 211 14.16 -0.83 9.85
C GLN A 211 15.37 -0.37 10.66
N ARG A 212 15.18 0.50 11.66
CA ARG A 212 16.27 0.94 12.56
C ARG A 212 16.89 -0.21 13.34
N ILE A 213 16.07 -1.09 13.93
CA ILE A 213 16.56 -2.27 14.66
C ILE A 213 17.40 -3.16 13.73
N LEU A 214 16.92 -3.40 12.50
CA LEU A 214 17.63 -4.21 11.51
C LEU A 214 18.92 -3.53 11.02
N ILE A 215 18.89 -2.23 10.75
CA ILE A 215 20.08 -1.45 10.37
C ILE A 215 21.12 -1.50 11.49
N GLN A 216 20.72 -1.26 12.75
CA GLN A 216 21.64 -1.27 13.89
C GLN A 216 22.31 -2.65 14.08
N LYS A 217 21.57 -3.74 13.85
CA LYS A 217 22.10 -5.10 14.02
C LYS A 217 22.95 -5.56 12.84
N TYR A 218 22.57 -5.24 11.61
CA TYR A 218 23.13 -5.88 10.41
C TYR A 218 23.93 -4.94 9.49
N SER A 219 23.73 -3.63 9.57
CA SER A 219 24.45 -2.68 8.70
C SER A 219 25.96 -2.80 8.92
N ARG A 220 26.71 -2.86 7.83
CA ARG A 220 28.17 -3.09 7.72
C ARG A 220 28.66 -4.44 8.25
N LYS A 221 27.80 -5.22 8.93
CA LYS A 221 28.15 -6.50 9.54
C LYS A 221 27.78 -7.71 8.70
N ILE A 222 26.78 -7.61 7.82
CA ILE A 222 26.29 -8.73 7.00
C ILE A 222 26.74 -8.63 5.54
N SER A 223 27.03 -9.77 4.92
CA SER A 223 27.26 -9.87 3.47
C SER A 223 25.93 -10.02 2.69
N ARG A 224 25.97 -9.82 1.36
CA ARG A 224 24.78 -10.01 0.51
C ARG A 224 24.30 -11.46 0.49
N THR A 225 25.24 -12.42 0.51
CA THR A 225 24.93 -13.86 0.50
C THR A 225 24.31 -14.29 1.83
N GLU A 226 24.84 -13.80 2.96
CA GLU A 226 24.27 -14.02 4.29
C GLU A 226 22.85 -13.43 4.42
N ALA A 227 22.62 -12.22 3.91
CA ALA A 227 21.30 -11.59 3.94
C ALA A 227 20.27 -12.31 3.04
N SER A 228 20.74 -12.98 1.99
CA SER A 228 19.89 -13.76 1.08
C SER A 228 19.58 -15.17 1.58
N SER A 229 20.27 -15.65 2.62
CA SER A 229 20.03 -16.96 3.25
C SER A 229 19.35 -16.87 4.62
N LEU A 230 19.45 -15.72 5.29
CA LEU A 230 18.85 -15.48 6.61
C LEU A 230 17.37 -15.12 6.49
N SER A 231 16.47 -15.99 6.96
CA SER A 231 15.02 -15.71 7.02
C SER A 231 14.63 -14.83 8.21
N MET A 232 13.52 -14.11 8.08
CA MET A 232 12.96 -13.29 9.16
C MET A 232 12.58 -14.12 10.38
N GLU A 233 12.10 -15.35 10.22
CA GLU A 233 11.87 -16.30 11.32
C GLU A 233 13.12 -16.50 12.18
N LYS A 234 14.28 -16.75 11.55
CA LYS A 234 15.56 -16.89 12.26
C LYS A 234 16.02 -15.57 12.89
N VAL A 235 15.72 -14.44 12.26
CA VAL A 235 15.98 -13.12 12.85
C VAL A 235 15.16 -12.94 14.13
N LEU A 236 13.85 -13.18 14.07
CA LEU A 236 12.93 -13.06 15.22
C LEU A 236 13.35 -13.99 16.37
N GLN A 237 13.73 -15.24 16.08
CA GLN A 237 14.27 -16.16 17.08
C GLN A 237 15.50 -15.60 17.80
N LYS A 238 16.42 -14.96 17.07
CA LYS A 238 17.61 -14.31 17.65
C LYS A 238 17.29 -13.10 18.53
N PHE A 239 16.13 -12.49 18.35
CA PHE A 239 15.68 -11.34 19.17
C PHE A 239 14.72 -11.75 20.28
N ARG A 240 14.30 -13.02 20.36
CA ARG A 240 13.32 -13.48 21.34
C ARG A 240 13.77 -13.30 22.79
N ASN A 241 15.09 -13.36 23.01
CA ASN A 241 15.72 -13.17 24.32
C ASN A 241 16.11 -11.70 24.58
N ASP A 242 15.98 -10.82 23.59
CA ASP A 242 16.32 -9.41 23.74
C ASP A 242 15.11 -8.65 24.34
N PRO A 243 15.34 -7.62 25.20
CA PRO A 243 14.26 -6.83 25.79
C PRO A 243 13.27 -6.22 24.76
N GLY A 244 13.73 -6.01 23.52
CA GLY A 244 12.95 -5.48 22.40
C GLY A 244 12.30 -6.51 21.47
N GLY A 245 12.40 -7.82 21.75
CA GLY A 245 11.91 -8.88 20.87
C GLY A 245 10.41 -8.81 20.56
N ARG A 246 9.58 -8.59 21.58
CA ARG A 246 8.12 -8.44 21.41
C ARG A 246 7.75 -7.23 20.56
N GLU A 247 8.49 -6.13 20.69
CA GLU A 247 8.25 -4.93 19.88
C GLU A 247 8.62 -5.19 18.41
N LEU A 248 9.70 -5.93 18.16
CA LEU A 248 10.10 -6.32 16.82
C LEU A 248 9.04 -7.20 16.15
N GLU A 249 8.49 -8.19 16.86
CA GLU A 249 7.40 -9.05 16.36
C GLU A 249 6.14 -8.24 15.99
N LYS A 250 5.78 -7.25 16.82
CA LYS A 250 4.69 -6.33 16.51
C LYS A 250 5.00 -5.52 15.25
N CYS A 251 6.16 -4.88 15.18
CA CYS A 251 6.54 -4.07 14.02
C CYS A 251 6.63 -4.91 12.73
N TRP A 252 7.04 -6.17 12.84
CA TRP A 252 7.06 -7.11 11.73
C TRP A 252 5.65 -7.49 11.25
N THR A 253 4.72 -7.68 12.18
CA THR A 253 3.31 -7.93 11.85
C THR A 253 2.70 -6.73 11.12
N ASP A 254 2.93 -5.52 11.61
CA ASP A 254 2.52 -4.28 10.95
C ASP A 254 3.12 -4.17 9.54
N TYR A 255 4.41 -4.47 9.37
CA TYR A 255 5.08 -4.45 8.08
C TYR A 255 4.44 -5.43 7.07
N LYS A 256 4.17 -6.68 7.48
CA LYS A 256 3.50 -7.69 6.63
C LYS A 256 2.12 -7.20 6.17
N GLN A 257 1.35 -6.61 7.09
CA GLN A 257 0.02 -6.06 6.78
C GLN A 257 0.11 -4.94 5.75
N VAL A 258 1.01 -3.99 5.95
CA VAL A 258 1.19 -2.86 5.02
C VAL A 258 1.64 -3.34 3.65
N TRP A 259 2.64 -4.22 3.57
CA TRP A 259 3.09 -4.77 2.29
C TRP A 259 1.95 -5.47 1.55
N GLY A 260 1.16 -6.28 2.25
CA GLY A 260 -0.02 -6.94 1.68
C GLY A 260 -1.02 -5.97 1.04
N ASN A 261 -1.17 -4.77 1.61
CA ASN A 261 -2.11 -3.75 1.14
C ASN A 261 -1.58 -2.92 -0.02
N ILE A 262 -0.27 -2.61 -0.05
CA ILE A 262 0.28 -1.64 -1.02
C ILE A 262 1.04 -2.28 -2.19
N LYS A 263 1.45 -3.55 -2.09
CA LYS A 263 2.40 -4.16 -3.04
C LYS A 263 1.98 -4.10 -4.51
N GLN A 264 0.67 -4.18 -4.79
CA GLN A 264 0.14 -4.09 -6.16
C GLN A 264 0.29 -2.67 -6.74
N SER A 265 0.19 -1.66 -5.89
CA SER A 265 0.31 -0.25 -6.28
C SER A 265 1.75 0.21 -6.46
N LEU A 266 2.72 -0.61 -6.04
CA LEU A 266 4.14 -0.38 -6.30
C LEU A 266 4.57 -0.85 -7.70
N ASP A 267 3.77 -1.67 -8.39
CA ASP A 267 4.04 -2.09 -9.77
C ASP A 267 3.95 -0.88 -10.71
N GLY A 268 5.05 -0.56 -11.40
CA GLY A 268 5.16 0.61 -12.27
C GLY A 268 5.29 1.96 -11.53
N TYR A 269 5.37 1.96 -10.19
CA TYR A 269 5.64 3.19 -9.43
C TYR A 269 7.14 3.51 -9.44
N GLY A 270 7.48 4.74 -9.79
CA GLY A 270 8.86 5.21 -9.89
C GLY A 270 9.35 5.86 -8.59
N PHE A 271 10.52 5.46 -8.11
CA PHE A 271 11.13 5.99 -6.88
C PHE A 271 12.43 6.74 -7.19
N PRO A 272 12.59 7.99 -6.72
CA PRO A 272 13.83 8.72 -6.89
C PRO A 272 14.93 8.16 -5.97
N VAL A 273 16.03 7.71 -6.57
CA VAL A 273 17.21 7.22 -5.88
C VAL A 273 18.45 7.82 -6.54
N ASN A 274 19.18 8.68 -5.81
CA ASN A 274 20.41 9.34 -6.28
C ASN A 274 20.27 10.05 -7.65
N GLY A 275 19.10 10.66 -7.93
CA GLY A 275 18.85 11.39 -9.18
C GLY A 275 18.34 10.52 -10.34
N SER A 276 18.26 9.20 -10.18
CA SER A 276 17.62 8.28 -11.13
C SER A 276 16.29 7.77 -10.58
N ILE A 277 15.34 7.48 -11.47
CA ILE A 277 14.06 6.85 -11.11
C ILE A 277 14.24 5.34 -11.24
N LEU A 278 14.03 4.62 -10.13
CA LEU A 278 14.04 3.16 -10.09
C LEU A 278 12.63 2.61 -10.00
N TYR A 279 12.44 1.39 -10.48
CA TYR A 279 11.18 0.65 -10.43
C TYR A 279 11.43 -0.71 -9.77
N LEU A 280 10.46 -1.19 -9.00
CA LEU A 280 10.48 -2.56 -8.51
C LEU A 280 10.18 -3.53 -9.66
N SER A 281 10.80 -4.72 -9.61
CA SER A 281 10.45 -5.77 -10.56
C SER A 281 9.04 -6.29 -10.29
N LYS A 282 8.36 -6.83 -11.31
CA LYS A 282 7.04 -7.44 -11.12
C LYS A 282 7.11 -8.60 -10.13
N GLU A 283 8.17 -9.39 -10.15
CA GLU A 283 8.36 -10.50 -9.23
C GLU A 283 8.41 -10.03 -7.77
N ASP A 284 9.13 -8.94 -7.51
CA ASP A 284 9.24 -8.36 -6.19
C ASP A 284 7.90 -7.80 -5.71
N CYS A 285 7.15 -7.07 -6.55
CA CYS A 285 5.82 -6.54 -6.20
C CYS A 285 4.79 -7.66 -5.94
N HIS A 286 4.87 -8.79 -6.62
CA HIS A 286 3.92 -9.89 -6.42
C HIS A 286 4.29 -10.77 -5.21
N LYS A 287 5.55 -10.74 -4.76
CA LYS A 287 6.05 -11.54 -3.63
C LYS A 287 5.19 -11.35 -2.37
N LYS A 288 4.75 -12.46 -1.80
CA LYS A 288 4.13 -12.48 -0.46
C LYS A 288 5.24 -12.39 0.58
N ILE A 289 5.19 -11.37 1.42
CA ILE A 289 6.11 -11.24 2.57
C ILE A 289 5.50 -11.98 3.75
N ASP A 290 6.24 -12.95 4.25
CA ASP A 290 5.91 -13.84 5.36
C ASP A 290 7.16 -14.13 6.21
N ASP A 291 7.04 -14.93 7.26
CA ASP A 291 8.15 -15.17 8.20
C ASP A 291 9.33 -15.93 7.55
N LYS A 292 9.08 -16.62 6.43
CA LYS A 292 10.12 -17.30 5.64
C LYS A 292 10.88 -16.35 4.71
N THR A 293 10.42 -15.12 4.57
CA THR A 293 11.04 -14.11 3.71
C THR A 293 12.45 -13.78 4.19
N VAL A 294 13.39 -13.71 3.25
CA VAL A 294 14.81 -13.45 3.53
C VAL A 294 15.07 -11.99 3.87
N LEU A 295 16.05 -11.74 4.73
CA LEU A 295 16.40 -10.43 5.26
C LEU A 295 16.73 -9.42 4.17
N SER A 296 17.26 -9.85 3.02
CA SER A 296 17.59 -8.96 1.90
C SER A 296 16.39 -8.20 1.32
N TYR A 297 15.15 -8.66 1.54
CA TYR A 297 13.92 -7.93 1.15
C TYR A 297 13.48 -6.87 2.17
N ILE A 298 13.89 -7.03 3.43
CA ILE A 298 13.37 -6.24 4.57
C ILE A 298 14.41 -5.21 5.04
N LEU A 299 15.69 -5.50 4.85
CA LEU A 299 16.78 -4.58 5.14
C LEU A 299 16.81 -3.47 4.07
N PRO A 300 16.52 -2.20 4.45
CA PRO A 300 16.37 -1.12 3.47
C PRO A 300 17.69 -0.82 2.78
N ALA A 301 17.71 -0.89 1.46
CA ALA A 301 18.87 -0.54 0.63
C ALA A 301 18.42 0.17 -0.65
N ARG A 302 19.30 0.97 -1.24
CA ARG A 302 19.02 1.71 -2.49
C ARG A 302 19.16 0.87 -3.76
N LYS A 303 19.38 -0.44 -3.62
CA LYS A 303 19.69 -1.38 -4.70
C LYS A 303 19.10 -2.76 -4.40
N GLU A 304 18.90 -3.55 -5.45
CA GLU A 304 18.48 -4.97 -5.39
C GLU A 304 17.20 -5.17 -4.54
N LYS A 305 17.08 -6.31 -3.87
CA LYS A 305 15.92 -6.72 -3.06
C LYS A 305 15.62 -5.75 -1.91
N GLY A 306 16.63 -5.06 -1.39
CA GLY A 306 16.47 -4.07 -0.32
C GLY A 306 15.70 -2.82 -0.77
N LEU A 307 15.52 -2.65 -2.09
CA LEU A 307 14.66 -1.62 -2.65
C LEU A 307 13.19 -1.81 -2.23
N CYS A 308 12.75 -3.04 -1.95
CA CYS A 308 11.37 -3.30 -1.49
C CYS A 308 11.05 -2.56 -0.18
N ALA A 309 11.94 -2.68 0.81
CA ALA A 309 11.80 -2.02 2.10
C ALA A 309 11.92 -0.49 2.00
N TYR A 310 12.81 0.00 1.13
CA TYR A 310 12.92 1.44 0.85
C TYR A 310 11.66 1.99 0.17
N ALA A 311 11.21 1.32 -0.90
CA ALA A 311 10.06 1.70 -1.70
C ALA A 311 8.77 1.72 -0.87
N LEU A 312 8.55 0.73 0.00
CA LEU A 312 7.39 0.71 0.89
C LEU A 312 7.34 1.96 1.79
N LEU A 313 8.46 2.31 2.44
CA LEU A 313 8.49 3.48 3.30
C LEU A 313 8.33 4.76 2.49
N PHE A 314 9.10 4.92 1.41
CA PHE A 314 9.03 6.09 0.53
C PHE A 314 7.60 6.32 0.03
N PHE A 315 6.94 5.27 -0.46
CA PHE A 315 5.58 5.35 -1.01
C PHE A 315 4.57 5.89 0.00
N LEU A 316 4.63 5.43 1.26
CA LEU A 316 3.71 5.90 2.31
C LEU A 316 3.95 7.37 2.66
N LEU A 317 5.22 7.77 2.78
CA LEU A 317 5.58 9.16 3.09
C LEU A 317 5.18 10.09 1.95
N GLU A 318 5.36 9.65 0.71
CA GLU A 318 4.97 10.42 -0.47
C GLU A 318 3.44 10.51 -0.61
N LYS A 319 2.71 9.43 -0.33
CA LYS A 319 1.24 9.47 -0.28
C LYS A 319 0.71 10.48 0.74
N GLN A 320 1.34 10.60 1.90
CA GLN A 320 1.01 11.65 2.86
C GLN A 320 1.24 13.05 2.26
N ASN A 321 2.44 13.30 1.73
CA ASN A 321 2.80 14.61 1.20
C ASN A 321 1.89 15.03 0.04
N LEU A 322 1.61 14.12 -0.90
CA LEU A 322 0.68 14.34 -2.01
C LEU A 322 -0.73 14.65 -1.50
N PHE A 323 -1.21 13.92 -0.48
CA PHE A 323 -2.51 14.21 0.11
C PHE A 323 -2.56 15.58 0.77
N LEU A 324 -1.53 15.95 1.55
CA LEU A 324 -1.43 17.27 2.18
C LEU A 324 -1.35 18.40 1.15
N GLN A 325 -0.71 18.17 0.01
CA GLN A 325 -0.66 19.13 -1.10
C GLN A 325 -2.06 19.39 -1.67
N LYS A 326 -2.83 18.32 -1.93
CA LYS A 326 -4.22 18.46 -2.41
C LYS A 326 -5.11 19.13 -1.37
N TYR A 327 -5.03 18.70 -0.10
CA TYR A 327 -5.72 19.34 1.03
C TYR A 327 -5.43 20.84 1.12
N CYS A 328 -4.18 21.26 0.98
CA CYS A 328 -3.80 22.68 0.98
C CYS A 328 -4.39 23.43 -0.21
N SER A 329 -4.40 22.81 -1.39
CA SER A 329 -4.91 23.40 -2.62
C SER A 329 -6.42 23.66 -2.55
N GLU A 330 -7.16 22.80 -1.86
CA GLU A 330 -8.61 22.92 -1.70
C GLU A 330 -9.03 23.69 -0.44
N GLY A 331 -8.28 23.55 0.65
CA GLY A 331 -8.56 24.19 1.95
C GLY A 331 -8.04 25.62 2.10
N GLY A 332 -7.54 26.23 1.03
CA GLY A 332 -7.05 27.63 1.02
C GLY A 332 -5.78 27.89 1.84
N THR A 333 -5.12 26.84 2.33
CA THR A 333 -3.88 26.93 3.10
C THR A 333 -2.68 26.74 2.19
N LYS A 334 -1.63 27.55 2.34
CA LYS A 334 -0.41 27.37 1.53
C LYS A 334 0.38 26.16 2.04
N TYR A 335 0.67 25.20 1.15
CA TYR A 335 1.48 24.01 1.46
C TYR A 335 2.83 24.36 2.11
N ASP A 336 3.47 25.45 1.67
CA ASP A 336 4.76 25.89 2.21
C ASP A 336 4.72 26.35 3.66
N ARG A 337 3.54 26.67 4.19
CA ARG A 337 3.34 27.08 5.59
C ARG A 337 3.21 25.89 6.53
N LEU A 338 3.04 24.67 6.03
CA LEU A 338 2.98 23.50 6.87
C LEU A 338 4.32 23.23 7.55
N PRO A 339 4.32 22.74 8.80
CA PRO A 339 5.55 22.34 9.48
C PRO A 339 6.24 21.22 8.69
N ARG A 340 7.58 21.21 8.72
CA ARG A 340 8.40 20.22 8.03
C ARG A 340 9.12 19.35 9.05
N VAL A 341 9.16 18.05 8.82
CA VAL A 341 9.83 17.09 9.70
C VAL A 341 10.72 16.14 8.90
N HIS A 342 11.89 15.84 9.42
CA HIS A 342 12.77 14.82 8.84
C HIS A 342 12.24 13.42 9.16
N VAL A 343 12.51 12.44 8.30
CA VAL A 343 12.10 11.04 8.51
C VAL A 343 12.57 10.50 9.86
N ARG A 344 13.69 11.01 10.36
CA ARG A 344 14.28 10.58 11.62
C ARG A 344 13.47 10.99 12.85
N ASP A 345 12.72 12.08 12.76
CA ASP A 345 12.00 12.71 13.87
C ASP A 345 10.48 12.53 13.75
N ILE A 346 10.04 11.63 12.85
CA ILE A 346 8.63 11.31 12.67
C ILE A 346 8.05 10.73 13.97
N SER A 347 6.89 11.26 14.35
CA SER A 347 6.02 10.76 15.40
C SER A 347 4.61 10.62 14.83
N THR A 348 3.70 9.98 15.57
CA THR A 348 2.30 9.84 15.15
C THR A 348 1.59 11.19 14.98
N ALA A 349 2.01 12.24 15.69
CA ALA A 349 1.43 13.57 15.59
C ALA A 349 1.69 14.25 14.23
N HIS A 350 2.81 13.93 13.60
CA HIS A 350 3.20 14.45 12.30
C HIS A 350 2.45 13.78 11.13
N LEU A 351 1.85 12.62 11.38
CA LEU A 351 1.32 11.72 10.36
C LEU A 351 -0.22 11.73 10.30
N ILE A 352 -0.79 11.47 9.11
CA ILE A 352 -2.22 11.20 8.96
C ILE A 352 -2.49 9.80 9.54
N SER A 353 -2.63 9.72 10.86
CA SER A 353 -2.71 8.48 11.61
C SER A 353 -4.08 8.34 12.25
N TYR A 354 -4.84 7.34 11.81
CA TYR A 354 -6.17 7.00 12.33
C TYR A 354 -6.45 5.50 12.21
N HIS A 355 -7.37 4.99 13.01
CA HIS A 355 -7.91 3.65 12.93
C HIS A 355 -9.27 3.67 12.22
N PRO A 356 -9.48 2.85 11.17
CA PRO A 356 -10.75 2.81 10.44
C PRO A 356 -11.96 2.58 11.35
N ASP A 357 -11.90 1.58 12.23
CA ASP A 357 -13.05 1.25 13.10
C ASP A 357 -13.19 2.09 14.37
N ARG A 358 -12.09 2.66 14.90
CA ARG A 358 -12.11 3.38 16.19
C ARG A 358 -12.18 4.89 16.05
N ASP A 359 -11.70 5.42 14.92
CA ASP A 359 -11.62 6.87 14.70
C ASP A 359 -12.52 7.31 13.54
N LEU A 360 -12.41 6.66 12.37
CA LEU A 360 -13.17 7.03 11.18
C LEU A 360 -14.63 6.61 11.28
N LEU A 361 -14.92 5.35 11.61
CA LEU A 361 -16.29 4.84 11.68
C LEU A 361 -17.17 5.63 12.68
N PRO A 362 -16.74 5.94 13.91
CA PRO A 362 -17.53 6.77 14.82
C PRO A 362 -17.78 8.18 14.27
N MET A 363 -16.81 8.76 13.54
CA MET A 363 -17.00 10.05 12.88
C MET A 363 -18.07 9.98 11.78
N VAL A 364 -18.08 8.89 10.99
CA VAL A 364 -19.12 8.65 9.97
C VAL A 364 -20.49 8.48 10.63
N LEU A 365 -20.57 7.69 11.70
CA LEU A 365 -21.82 7.46 12.45
C LEU A 365 -22.37 8.75 13.07
N ALA A 366 -21.50 9.62 13.61
CA ALA A 366 -21.91 10.90 14.20
C ALA A 366 -22.46 11.90 13.18
N ASN A 367 -22.17 11.72 11.89
CA ASN A 367 -22.68 12.55 10.79
C ASN A 367 -23.74 11.83 9.95
N CYS A 368 -24.26 10.72 10.48
CA CYS A 368 -25.32 9.92 9.88
C CYS A 368 -26.64 10.21 10.60
N ASN A 369 -27.60 10.78 9.88
CA ASN A 369 -28.95 11.02 10.35
C ASN A 369 -29.90 9.98 9.78
N TYR A 370 -30.86 9.56 10.61
CA TYR A 370 -31.98 8.74 10.18
C TYR A 370 -33.19 9.65 9.96
N SER A 371 -33.63 9.79 8.72
CA SER A 371 -34.90 10.45 8.43
C SER A 371 -36.04 9.42 8.50
N PHE A 372 -37.09 9.80 9.22
CA PHE A 372 -38.31 9.02 9.37
C PHE A 372 -39.43 9.77 8.64
N GLU A 373 -39.55 9.54 7.33
CA GLU A 373 -40.69 10.04 6.58
C GLU A 373 -41.86 9.04 6.72
N VAL A 374 -43.05 9.56 7.01
CA VAL A 374 -44.25 8.74 7.22
C VAL A 374 -44.52 7.89 5.97
N GLY A 375 -44.45 6.57 6.12
CA GLY A 375 -44.69 5.61 5.03
C GLY A 375 -43.48 5.29 4.13
N GLN A 376 -42.30 5.89 4.35
CA GLN A 376 -41.09 5.61 3.54
C GLN A 376 -39.96 4.90 4.30
N GLY A 377 -40.20 4.50 5.56
CA GLY A 377 -39.22 3.77 6.37
C GLY A 377 -38.08 4.65 6.88
N THR A 378 -37.00 4.01 7.34
CA THR A 378 -35.83 4.71 7.89
C THR A 378 -34.81 4.96 6.78
N LYS A 379 -34.65 6.22 6.35
CA LYS A 379 -33.66 6.58 5.33
C LYS A 379 -32.39 7.12 5.98
N VAL A 380 -31.25 6.66 5.48
CA VAL A 380 -29.93 7.08 5.96
C VAL A 380 -29.43 8.27 5.14
N GLU A 381 -29.21 9.40 5.81
CA GLU A 381 -28.71 10.63 5.21
C GLU A 381 -27.40 11.07 5.88
N TYR A 382 -26.42 11.48 5.08
CA TYR A 382 -25.13 11.94 5.58
C TYR A 382 -25.01 13.45 5.48
N ASN A 383 -24.54 14.07 6.57
CA ASN A 383 -24.07 15.45 6.53
C ASN A 383 -22.61 15.48 6.06
N PHE A 384 -22.39 15.42 4.74
CA PHE A 384 -21.05 15.38 4.14
C PHE A 384 -20.21 16.61 4.51
N ALA A 385 -20.80 17.80 4.55
CA ALA A 385 -20.10 19.03 4.92
C ALA A 385 -19.59 19.03 6.37
N SER A 386 -20.39 18.51 7.30
CA SER A 386 -19.97 18.35 8.69
C SER A 386 -18.90 17.26 8.84
N LEU A 387 -19.05 16.15 8.11
CA LEU A 387 -18.06 15.07 8.10
C LEU A 387 -16.70 15.54 7.55
N GLU A 388 -16.70 16.27 6.43
CA GLU A 388 -15.50 16.86 5.85
C GLU A 388 -14.81 17.81 6.84
N ARG A 389 -15.57 18.67 7.53
CA ARG A 389 -15.02 19.56 8.55
C ARG A 389 -14.38 18.80 9.71
N GLN A 390 -15.07 17.80 10.26
CA GLN A 390 -14.54 16.98 11.35
C GLN A 390 -13.29 16.20 10.93
N LEU A 391 -13.26 15.71 9.69
CA LEU A 391 -12.11 15.04 9.11
C LEU A 391 -10.91 15.97 9.02
N MET A 392 -11.11 17.20 8.52
CA MET A 392 -10.07 18.22 8.48
C MET A 392 -9.54 18.53 9.88
N ASP A 393 -10.43 18.83 10.83
CA ASP A 393 -10.08 19.26 12.18
C ASP A 393 -9.34 18.16 12.98
N ARG A 394 -9.77 16.90 12.86
CA ARG A 394 -9.23 15.80 13.67
C ARG A 394 -8.05 15.08 13.01
N LEU A 395 -8.09 14.88 11.70
CA LEU A 395 -7.12 14.02 11.00
C LEU A 395 -6.06 14.79 10.22
N LEU A 396 -6.37 16.00 9.74
CA LEU A 396 -5.50 16.74 8.82
C LEU A 396 -4.87 17.98 9.46
N PHE A 397 -5.54 18.56 10.45
CA PHE A 397 -5.02 19.70 11.18
C PHE A 397 -3.66 19.36 11.81
N THR A 398 -2.74 20.34 11.72
CA THR A 398 -1.36 20.31 12.24
C THR A 398 -0.45 19.19 11.73
N LYS A 399 -0.75 18.57 10.58
CA LYS A 399 0.14 17.55 10.00
C LYS A 399 1.34 18.17 9.30
N SER A 400 2.45 17.43 9.29
CA SER A 400 3.73 17.91 8.78
C SER A 400 4.06 17.33 7.41
N VAL A 401 4.70 18.15 6.59
CA VAL A 401 5.34 17.72 5.34
C VAL A 401 6.62 16.97 5.69
N ILE A 402 6.81 15.81 5.07
CA ILE A 402 7.92 14.91 5.38
C ILE A 402 9.08 15.16 4.43
N LEU A 403 10.25 15.46 5.00
CA LEU A 403 11.51 15.63 4.27
C LEU A 403 12.20 14.27 4.08
N MET A 404 12.03 13.69 2.89
CA MET A 404 12.44 12.31 2.58
C MET A 404 13.92 12.13 2.19
N LYS A 405 14.76 13.16 2.29
CA LYS A 405 16.19 13.07 1.94
C LYS A 405 16.97 12.12 2.87
N ASP A 406 16.49 11.93 4.09
CA ASP A 406 17.18 11.22 5.18
C ASP A 406 16.57 9.86 5.52
N ILE A 407 15.99 9.16 4.52
CA ILE A 407 15.57 7.77 4.73
C ILE A 407 16.81 6.90 4.97
N ASP A 408 16.88 6.30 6.16
CA ASP A 408 18.01 5.48 6.58
C ASP A 408 18.08 4.18 5.76
N THR A 409 19.28 3.85 5.27
CA THR A 409 19.54 2.62 4.49
C THR A 409 20.74 1.88 5.07
N ALA A 410 20.68 0.55 5.04
CA ALA A 410 21.79 -0.31 5.44
C ALA A 410 22.86 -0.36 4.34
N LEU A 411 24.11 -0.55 4.77
CA LEU A 411 25.23 -0.87 3.90
C LEU A 411 25.65 -2.32 4.13
N TYR A 412 25.99 -3.04 3.07
CA TYR A 412 26.56 -4.38 3.18
C TYR A 412 28.06 -4.32 3.48
N ARG A 413 28.61 -5.39 4.08
CA ARG A 413 30.05 -5.51 4.36
C ARG A 413 30.92 -5.29 3.11
N SER A 414 30.45 -5.74 1.94
CA SER A 414 31.15 -5.57 0.67
C SER A 414 31.25 -4.11 0.21
N GLU A 415 30.28 -3.28 0.59
CA GLU A 415 30.23 -1.84 0.26
C GLU A 415 31.15 -0.99 1.15
N THR A 416 31.73 -1.61 2.18
CA THR A 416 32.73 -0.99 3.07
C THR A 416 34.12 -1.61 2.92
N THR A 417 34.37 -2.39 1.86
CA THR A 417 35.68 -3.00 1.62
C THR A 417 36.75 -1.97 1.25
N ASN A 418 38.03 -2.28 1.53
CA ASN A 418 39.17 -1.44 1.20
C ASN A 418 39.19 -1.04 -0.29
N ALA A 419 38.77 -1.92 -1.20
CA ALA A 419 38.68 -1.59 -2.62
C ALA A 419 37.72 -0.42 -2.92
N VAL A 420 36.56 -0.38 -2.26
CA VAL A 420 35.56 0.70 -2.39
C VAL A 420 36.03 1.96 -1.66
N VAL A 421 36.72 1.79 -0.53
CA VAL A 421 37.37 2.90 0.19
C VAL A 421 38.42 3.57 -0.70
N PHE A 422 39.31 2.78 -1.31
CA PHE A 422 40.35 3.27 -2.20
C PHE A 422 39.81 3.83 -3.51
N SER A 423 38.72 3.30 -4.07
CA SER A 423 38.07 3.92 -5.24
C SER A 423 37.51 5.30 -4.87
N SER A 424 36.77 5.39 -3.77
CA SER A 424 36.22 6.67 -3.28
C SER A 424 37.31 7.69 -2.96
N LEU A 425 38.46 7.22 -2.45
CA LEU A 425 39.62 8.06 -2.19
C LEU A 425 40.24 8.57 -3.50
N ARG A 426 40.41 7.70 -4.51
CA ARG A 426 40.91 8.07 -5.85
C ARG A 426 40.02 9.09 -6.56
N ASP A 427 38.71 9.00 -6.36
CA ASP A 427 37.76 9.95 -6.94
C ASP A 427 37.85 11.34 -6.31
N LYS A 428 38.31 11.43 -5.04
CA LYS A 428 38.42 12.69 -4.28
C LYS A 428 39.83 13.29 -4.29
N ILE A 429 40.86 12.45 -4.27
CA ILE A 429 42.27 12.85 -4.16
C ILE A 429 43.05 12.07 -5.21
N ARG A 430 43.73 12.79 -6.12
CA ARG A 430 44.59 12.18 -7.14
C ARG A 430 45.68 11.36 -6.46
N GLN A 431 45.71 10.05 -6.74
CA GLN A 431 46.73 9.14 -6.21
C GLN A 431 47.84 8.95 -7.23
N GLU A 432 49.09 9.08 -6.81
CA GLU A 432 50.27 8.84 -7.64
C GLU A 432 51.04 7.61 -7.15
N ARG A 433 51.78 6.95 -8.05
CA ARG A 433 52.62 5.81 -7.65
C ARG A 433 53.82 6.33 -6.86
N ILE A 434 54.10 5.69 -5.73
CA ILE A 434 55.29 5.96 -4.94
C ILE A 434 56.53 5.69 -5.79
N SER A 435 57.51 6.59 -5.77
CA SER A 435 58.75 6.43 -6.54
C SER A 435 59.57 5.23 -6.02
N PRO A 436 60.34 4.54 -6.88
CA PRO A 436 61.13 3.38 -6.45
C PRO A 436 62.13 3.69 -5.32
N ALA A 437 62.67 4.91 -5.28
CA ALA A 437 63.58 5.37 -4.24
C ALA A 437 62.89 5.48 -2.88
N VAL A 438 61.71 6.11 -2.83
CA VAL A 438 60.90 6.24 -1.61
C VAL A 438 60.39 4.87 -1.16
N LEU A 439 60.00 4.00 -2.10
CA LEU A 439 59.59 2.64 -1.79
C LEU A 439 60.71 1.83 -1.13
N GLY A 440 61.95 1.96 -1.63
CA GLY A 440 63.13 1.34 -1.03
C GLY A 440 63.39 1.84 0.39
N GLN A 441 63.27 3.15 0.62
CA GLN A 441 63.41 3.74 1.95
C GLN A 441 62.35 3.22 2.93
N ILE A 442 61.07 3.20 2.52
CA ILE A 442 59.98 2.66 3.33
C ILE A 442 60.22 1.18 3.66
N GLN A 443 60.69 0.37 2.69
CA GLN A 443 60.97 -1.05 2.92
C GLN A 443 62.08 -1.28 3.95
N GLU A 444 63.16 -0.49 3.89
CA GLU A 444 64.25 -0.60 4.86
C GLU A 444 63.82 -0.12 6.26
N GLU A 445 63.07 0.98 6.35
CA GLU A 445 62.50 1.45 7.63
C GLU A 445 61.55 0.41 8.25
N LEU A 446 60.65 -0.17 7.45
CA LEU A 446 59.72 -1.21 7.92
C LEU A 446 60.45 -2.50 8.34
N ARG A 447 61.58 -2.85 7.71
CA ARG A 447 62.40 -4.00 8.12
C ARG A 447 63.01 -3.85 9.51
N THR A 448 63.30 -2.62 9.92
CA THR A 448 63.89 -2.34 11.24
C THR A 448 62.88 -2.26 12.38
N LYS A 449 61.57 -2.15 12.07
CA LYS A 449 60.50 -2.00 13.07
C LYS A 449 60.04 -3.34 13.66
N ARG A 450 59.58 -3.31 14.92
CA ARG A 450 58.98 -4.48 15.57
C ARG A 450 57.53 -4.68 15.11
N LEU A 451 57.02 -5.91 15.21
CA LEU A 451 55.66 -6.25 14.79
C LEU A 451 54.56 -5.36 15.41
N PRO A 452 54.58 -5.01 16.71
CA PRO A 452 53.57 -4.11 17.29
C PRO A 452 53.59 -2.71 16.67
N GLU A 453 54.79 -2.14 16.46
CA GLU A 453 54.96 -0.81 15.84
C GLU A 453 54.50 -0.79 14.38
N LEU A 454 54.63 -1.93 13.68
CA LEU A 454 54.13 -2.12 12.33
C LEU A 454 52.59 -2.15 12.31
N CYS A 455 51.97 -2.87 13.25
CA CYS A 455 50.51 -2.89 13.40
C CYS A 455 49.97 -1.50 13.72
N ASP A 456 50.57 -0.77 14.65
CA ASP A 456 50.18 0.61 14.99
C ASP A 456 50.30 1.54 13.77
N SER A 457 51.35 1.38 12.96
CA SER A 457 51.56 2.14 11.72
C SER A 457 50.46 1.88 10.70
N ILE A 458 50.00 0.63 10.56
CA ILE A 458 48.91 0.24 9.66
C ILE A 458 47.57 0.76 10.19
N ASP A 459 47.31 0.65 11.49
CA ASP A 459 46.07 1.14 12.10
C ASP A 459 45.94 2.66 11.95
N HIS A 460 47.03 3.41 12.19
CA HIS A 460 47.06 4.86 11.95
C HIS A 460 46.81 5.21 10.48
N LEU A 461 47.34 4.42 9.54
CA LEU A 461 47.10 4.60 8.12
C LEU A 461 45.62 4.34 7.77
N ASP A 462 45.02 3.28 8.30
CA ASP A 462 43.60 2.95 8.08
C ASP A 462 42.65 4.02 8.64
N ILE A 463 43.00 4.58 9.81
CA ILE A 463 42.30 5.75 10.38
C ILE A 463 42.43 6.94 9.42
N ALA A 464 43.65 7.27 8.98
CA ALA A 464 43.90 8.39 8.07
C ALA A 464 43.14 8.23 6.75
N ILE A 465 43.15 7.05 6.14
CA ILE A 465 42.41 6.71 4.93
C ILE A 465 40.90 6.92 5.12
N SER A 466 40.35 6.52 6.27
CA SER A 466 38.93 6.66 6.58
C SER A 466 38.50 8.14 6.68
N PHE A 467 39.36 9.00 7.23
CA PHE A 467 39.14 10.44 7.28
C PHE A 467 39.32 11.11 5.92
N LEU A 468 40.39 10.78 5.18
CA LEU A 468 40.66 11.31 3.85
C LEU A 468 39.56 10.96 2.85
N LYS A 469 39.00 9.74 2.95
CA LYS A 469 37.80 9.34 2.20
C LYS A 469 36.60 10.25 2.50
N SER A 470 36.45 10.71 3.73
CA SER A 470 35.28 11.47 4.17
C SER A 470 35.42 12.95 3.82
N VAL A 471 36.53 13.57 4.18
CA VAL A 471 36.76 15.02 4.12
C VAL A 471 37.39 15.46 2.79
N GLY A 472 38.22 14.61 2.17
CA GLY A 472 39.16 15.07 1.14
C GLY A 472 40.27 15.95 1.74
N CYS A 473 41.39 16.10 1.04
CA CYS A 473 42.47 17.02 1.44
C CYS A 473 43.21 17.49 0.17
N ASP A 474 43.96 18.59 0.31
CA ASP A 474 44.84 19.08 -0.75
C ASP A 474 45.93 18.02 -1.04
N PRO A 475 46.07 17.55 -2.29
CA PRO A 475 47.11 16.59 -2.67
C PRO A 475 48.54 17.06 -2.35
N GLU A 476 48.77 18.36 -2.25
CA GLU A 476 50.10 18.94 -1.96
C GLU A 476 50.48 18.88 -0.48
N ASN A 477 49.53 18.63 0.42
CA ASN A 477 49.82 18.50 1.84
C ASN A 477 50.34 17.09 2.17
N PRO A 478 51.52 16.95 2.78
CA PRO A 478 52.08 15.64 3.09
C PRO A 478 51.21 14.90 4.12
N LEU A 479 51.08 13.58 3.91
CA LEU A 479 50.26 12.72 4.78
C LEU A 479 50.68 12.80 6.25
N SER A 480 51.97 12.99 6.53
CA SER A 480 52.51 13.18 7.88
C SER A 480 51.94 14.43 8.57
N ASP A 481 51.81 15.54 7.84
CA ASP A 481 51.23 16.77 8.35
C ASP A 481 49.74 16.59 8.67
N PHE A 482 49.00 15.92 7.79
CA PHE A 482 47.61 15.57 8.04
C PHE A 482 47.44 14.66 9.28
N MET A 483 48.28 13.65 9.43
CA MET A 483 48.20 12.72 10.56
C MET A 483 48.58 13.38 11.90
N ILE A 484 49.62 14.22 11.90
CA ILE A 484 50.16 14.83 13.13
C ILE A 484 49.39 16.10 13.51
N ASN A 485 49.16 17.02 12.57
CA ASN A 485 48.61 18.34 12.89
C ASN A 485 47.08 18.37 12.82
N ILE A 486 46.46 17.55 11.97
CA ILE A 486 44.99 17.51 11.83
C ILE A 486 44.38 16.39 12.68
N LEU A 487 44.85 15.15 12.51
CA LEU A 487 44.32 14.01 13.26
C LEU A 487 44.90 13.86 14.67
N LYS A 488 45.98 14.60 14.99
CA LYS A 488 46.69 14.53 16.28
C LYS A 488 47.06 13.10 16.67
N LEU A 489 47.38 12.27 15.67
CA LEU A 489 47.94 10.94 15.91
C LEU A 489 49.40 11.12 16.34
N GLY A 490 49.81 10.45 17.41
CA GLY A 490 51.18 10.51 17.90
C GLY A 490 52.18 10.15 16.79
N ALA A 491 53.33 10.84 16.75
CA ALA A 491 54.33 10.73 15.70
C ALA A 491 54.85 9.29 15.52
N SER A 492 54.16 8.49 14.72
CA SER A 492 54.50 7.09 14.40
C SER A 492 55.34 6.98 13.11
N PHE A 493 55.41 8.09 12.37
CA PHE A 493 56.11 8.24 11.11
C PHE A 493 57.00 9.48 11.15
N VAL A 494 58.02 9.48 12.01
CA VAL A 494 59.12 10.44 11.90
C VAL A 494 60.44 9.71 12.13
N SER A 495 61.18 9.49 11.06
CA SER A 495 62.57 9.93 11.06
C SER A 495 62.69 11.00 9.99
N GLN A 496 62.68 12.26 10.42
CA GLN A 496 63.22 13.36 9.63
C GLN A 496 64.69 13.07 9.36
N LYS A 497 65.04 12.87 8.09
CA LYS A 497 66.31 13.31 7.52
C LYS A 497 66.16 13.53 6.02
#